data_AF-A0A7G7LE98-F1
#
_entry.id   AF-A0A7G7LE98-F1
#
_cell.length_a   1.000
_cell.length_b   1.000
_cell.length_c   1.000
_cell.angle_alpha   90.00
_cell.angle_beta   90.00
_cell.angle_gamma   90.00
#
_symmetry.space_group_name_H-M   'P 1'
#
loop_
_entity.id
_entity.type
_entity.pdbx_description
1 polymer ?
#
loop_
_entity_poly.entity_id
_entity_poly.type
_entity_poly.pdbx_seq_one_letter_code
_entity_poly.pdbx_strand_id
1 'polypeptide(L)'
;MRTGTFARAVAVSGAVLLAATACGGGSDSDDAAATSGGSGDSGSRQVNVYGTDGNMGNALGNDFSEPGALAGMRGTTPLTELSGDFTDRLLEINPDLQDYNYAGESYDAVIITALAAQAAGTNQATTFGPYVNGITFGGDACSDFQACLDIITAGGNVDYDGITGPLSFADAGEPAEASFGLLQFGDDNQIDDSLTEFALAGDEANAASDEGPAYAAAGATGDPLIIGTLLPLTGNLAFLGPPEVAGVQLAINDINAAGGVLGQPVQLVEGDSGDASTDTATQTVDRLLQSGVNAIIGAASSGVSLTVIDTITGAGVLEFSPANTSDQFTTYDDSGLYFRTAPADTLQARALADLIGADGNNTVGILAINDPYGTGLAENARNNLISDGLSEDDVVSITYDPQAANFDSEVQQMVDLNPDAIVVIGFEESSRIIQGLNAQGIGPQR
;
A
#
# COMPACT_ATOMS: atom_id res chain seq x y z
N MET A 1 -34.98 35.04 -12.28
CA MET A 1 -36.13 34.75 -11.38
C MET A 1 -36.40 33.26 -11.40
N ARG A 2 -35.94 32.55 -10.36
CA ARG A 2 -36.52 31.29 -9.83
C ARG A 2 -35.77 31.03 -8.52
N THR A 3 -36.52 31.11 -7.44
CA THR A 3 -36.08 30.99 -6.03
C THR A 3 -36.22 29.54 -5.59
N GLY A 4 -35.17 28.96 -5.01
CA GLY A 4 -35.19 27.67 -4.33
C GLY A 4 -34.65 27.83 -2.92
N THR A 5 -35.47 27.46 -1.94
CA THR A 5 -35.36 27.76 -0.51
C THR A 5 -34.58 26.64 0.20
N PHE A 6 -33.51 27.00 0.94
CA PHE A 6 -32.81 26.09 1.86
C PHE A 6 -33.53 26.04 3.21
N ALA A 7 -33.83 24.85 3.71
CA ALA A 7 -34.32 24.62 5.07
C ALA A 7 -33.16 24.13 5.96
N ARG A 8 -32.82 24.91 6.99
CA ARG A 8 -31.90 24.53 8.08
C ARG A 8 -32.68 23.77 9.16
N ALA A 9 -32.20 22.58 9.54
CA ALA A 9 -32.65 21.88 10.73
C ALA A 9 -31.88 22.39 11.97
N VAL A 10 -32.62 22.70 13.02
CA VAL A 10 -32.12 23.14 14.34
C VAL A 10 -32.16 21.93 15.27
N ALA A 11 -31.01 21.53 15.83
CA ALA A 11 -30.93 20.54 16.90
C ALA A 11 -31.21 21.22 18.25
N VAL A 12 -32.16 20.65 19.02
CA VAL A 12 -32.53 21.09 20.36
C VAL A 12 -31.89 20.13 21.37
N SER A 13 -31.02 20.68 22.23
CA SER A 13 -30.42 19.99 23.37
C SER A 13 -31.47 19.73 24.47
N GLY A 14 -31.56 18.49 24.95
CA GLY A 14 -32.35 18.11 26.12
C GLY A 14 -31.46 17.58 27.23
N ALA A 15 -31.22 18.38 28.26
CA ALA A 15 -30.57 17.96 29.50
C ALA A 15 -31.58 17.22 30.40
N VAL A 16 -31.17 16.07 30.96
CA VAL A 16 -31.91 15.36 32.00
C VAL A 16 -31.10 15.40 33.30
N LEU A 17 -31.63 16.14 34.27
CA LEU A 17 -31.30 16.10 35.70
C LEU A 17 -32.27 15.17 36.43
N LEU A 18 -31.80 14.44 37.45
CA LEU A 18 -32.47 14.01 38.71
C LEU A 18 -31.68 12.80 39.27
N ALA A 19 -31.44 12.57 40.56
CA ALA A 19 -31.56 13.33 41.80
C ALA A 19 -30.80 12.53 42.86
N ALA A 20 -30.10 13.23 43.76
CA ALA A 20 -29.47 12.64 44.94
C ALA A 20 -30.51 12.27 46.00
N THR A 21 -30.29 11.16 46.71
CA THR A 21 -30.84 10.93 48.04
C THR A 21 -29.70 10.64 49.01
N ALA A 22 -29.64 11.45 50.06
CA ALA A 22 -28.71 11.36 51.17
C ALA A 22 -29.47 10.95 52.45
N CYS A 23 -28.80 10.18 53.31
CA CYS A 23 -28.96 10.04 54.77
C CYS A 23 -27.87 9.05 55.20
N GLY A 24 -26.73 9.46 55.78
CA GLY A 24 -26.51 9.90 57.17
C GLY A 24 -25.53 8.90 57.83
N GLY A 25 -24.57 9.21 58.69
CA GLY A 25 -24.08 10.42 59.34
C GLY A 25 -23.11 10.01 60.48
N GLY A 26 -22.00 10.74 60.62
CA GLY A 26 -21.10 10.80 61.79
C GLY A 26 -19.93 9.81 61.79
N SER A 27 -18.72 10.15 62.24
CA SER A 27 -18.04 11.42 62.59
C SER A 27 -16.56 11.09 62.86
N ASP A 28 -15.70 12.07 62.60
CA ASP A 28 -14.38 12.32 63.19
C ASP A 28 -13.11 11.58 62.68
N SER A 29 -12.34 12.37 61.90
CA SER A 29 -10.92 12.72 62.06
C SER A 29 -9.86 11.61 62.15
N ASP A 30 -8.94 11.55 61.17
CA ASP A 30 -7.60 12.16 61.29
C ASP A 30 -6.73 11.85 60.05
N ASP A 31 -5.98 12.88 59.63
CA ASP A 31 -4.90 12.83 58.65
C ASP A 31 -3.76 11.89 59.09
N ALA A 32 -3.18 11.15 58.15
CA ALA A 32 -1.74 11.15 57.85
C ALA A 32 -1.29 9.85 57.16
N ALA A 33 -0.71 10.06 55.97
CA ALA A 33 0.26 9.24 55.25
C ALA A 33 0.77 7.97 55.93
N ALA A 34 0.39 6.81 55.36
CA ALA A 34 1.08 5.54 55.55
C ALA A 34 1.60 5.05 54.20
N THR A 35 2.93 5.02 54.12
CA THR A 35 3.71 4.30 53.11
C THR A 35 3.36 2.82 53.09
N SER A 36 2.92 2.33 51.95
CA SER A 36 3.05 0.94 51.53
C SER A 36 3.37 1.00 50.04
N GLY A 37 4.55 0.60 49.59
CA GLY A 37 5.04 -0.77 49.79
C GLY A 37 4.22 -1.74 48.93
N GLY A 38 3.79 -1.30 47.75
CA GLY A 38 3.17 -2.16 46.74
C GLY A 38 4.26 -2.93 46.00
N SER A 39 4.40 -4.20 46.37
CA SER A 39 5.11 -5.23 45.64
C SER A 39 4.79 -5.14 44.15
N GLY A 40 5.83 -5.14 43.31
CA GLY A 40 5.71 -5.23 41.86
C GLY A 40 4.90 -6.46 41.49
N ASP A 41 3.71 -6.22 40.94
CA ASP A 41 3.05 -7.15 40.07
C ASP A 41 3.80 -7.10 38.75
N SER A 42 4.74 -8.03 38.53
CA SER A 42 5.38 -8.24 37.23
C SER A 42 4.42 -9.03 36.32
N GLY A 43 3.17 -8.57 36.23
CA GLY A 43 2.24 -9.03 35.20
C GLY A 43 2.76 -8.52 33.86
N SER A 44 2.84 -9.39 32.87
CA SER A 44 3.11 -8.99 31.49
C SER A 44 2.13 -7.88 31.11
N ARG A 45 2.65 -6.68 30.83
CA ARG A 45 1.86 -5.59 30.29
C ARG A 45 1.67 -5.90 28.82
N GLN A 46 0.45 -6.31 28.45
CA GLN A 46 0.11 -6.58 27.07
C GLN A 46 0.20 -5.27 26.27
N VAL A 47 1.11 -5.23 25.30
CA VAL A 47 1.29 -4.12 24.36
C VAL A 47 0.65 -4.55 23.04
N ASN A 48 -0.17 -3.68 22.45
CA ASN A 48 -0.75 -3.95 21.14
C ASN A 48 0.35 -3.83 20.09
N VAL A 49 0.53 -4.85 19.24
CA VAL A 49 1.53 -4.82 18.18
C VAL A 49 0.86 -4.73 16.83
N TYR A 50 1.35 -3.79 16.02
CA TYR A 50 0.83 -3.49 14.68
C TYR A 50 1.91 -3.71 13.62
N GLY A 51 1.54 -4.28 12.48
CA GLY A 51 2.38 -4.43 11.30
C GLY A 51 1.87 -3.65 10.09
N THR A 52 2.61 -3.76 8.99
CA THR A 52 2.31 -3.16 7.68
C THR A 52 2.41 -4.20 6.57
N ASP A 53 2.09 -3.85 5.34
CA ASP A 53 2.14 -4.70 4.14
C ASP A 53 3.43 -5.53 4.02
N GLY A 54 4.58 -4.98 4.42
CA GLY A 54 5.86 -5.71 4.41
C GLY A 54 5.92 -6.92 5.35
N ASN A 55 5.07 -7.00 6.38
CA ASN A 55 5.09 -8.09 7.38
C ASN A 55 3.73 -8.65 7.78
N MET A 56 2.62 -8.14 7.24
CA MET A 56 1.27 -8.65 7.50
C MET A 56 0.90 -9.79 6.54
N GLY A 57 1.61 -10.91 6.64
CA GLY A 57 1.33 -12.13 5.87
C GLY A 57 1.78 -13.41 6.56
N ASN A 58 1.28 -14.56 6.09
CA ASN A 58 1.57 -15.88 6.68
C ASN A 58 3.06 -16.28 6.65
N ALA A 59 3.86 -15.65 5.79
CA ALA A 59 5.31 -15.78 5.80
C ALA A 59 5.91 -15.38 7.16
N LEU A 60 5.46 -14.28 7.77
CA LEU A 60 5.87 -13.88 9.13
C LEU A 60 5.51 -14.96 10.14
N GLY A 61 4.28 -15.49 10.05
CA GLY A 61 3.78 -16.55 10.91
C GLY A 61 4.63 -17.81 10.95
N ASN A 62 5.20 -18.19 9.79
CA ASN A 62 6.03 -19.38 9.64
C ASN A 62 7.36 -19.32 10.42
N ASP A 63 7.80 -18.13 10.82
CA ASP A 63 9.01 -17.93 11.63
C ASP A 63 8.77 -18.17 13.13
N PHE A 64 7.52 -18.40 13.56
CA PHE A 64 7.15 -18.59 14.96
C PHE A 64 6.68 -20.00 15.25
N SER A 65 7.50 -20.74 16.00
CA SER A 65 7.18 -22.12 16.44
C SER A 65 6.31 -22.20 17.70
N GLU A 66 6.31 -21.15 18.53
CA GLU A 66 5.50 -21.08 19.74
C GLU A 66 4.07 -20.65 19.37
N PRO A 67 3.03 -21.47 19.66
CA PRO A 67 1.65 -21.09 19.37
C PRO A 67 1.25 -19.79 20.07
N GLY A 68 0.55 -18.92 19.34
CA GLY A 68 0.08 -17.63 19.83
C GLY A 68 1.17 -16.58 20.04
N ALA A 69 2.38 -16.80 19.51
CA ALA A 69 3.46 -15.81 19.55
C ALA A 69 3.13 -14.53 18.76
N LEU A 70 2.19 -14.58 17.82
CA LEU A 70 1.65 -13.43 17.09
C LEU A 70 0.18 -13.12 17.44
N ALA A 71 -0.45 -13.91 18.31
CA ALA A 71 -1.90 -13.83 18.51
C ALA A 71 -2.35 -12.42 18.92
N GLY A 72 -3.27 -11.85 18.15
CA GLY A 72 -3.78 -10.49 18.38
C GLY A 72 -2.91 -9.36 17.83
N MET A 73 -1.75 -9.66 17.21
CA MET A 73 -1.07 -8.70 16.36
C MET A 73 -1.99 -8.34 15.18
N ARG A 74 -2.14 -7.05 14.93
CA ARG A 74 -2.97 -6.51 13.84
C ARG A 74 -2.09 -5.75 12.85
N GLY A 75 -2.65 -5.26 11.75
CA GLY A 75 -1.90 -4.39 10.85
C GLY A 75 -2.66 -4.08 9.59
N THR A 76 -2.05 -3.28 8.72
CA THR A 76 -2.66 -2.82 7.48
C THR A 76 -1.85 -3.27 6.27
N THR A 77 -2.53 -3.72 5.22
CA THR A 77 -1.94 -3.97 3.90
C THR A 77 -2.88 -3.45 2.83
N PRO A 78 -2.39 -2.90 1.70
CA PRO A 78 -3.21 -2.77 0.50
C PRO A 78 -3.88 -4.13 0.23
N LEU A 79 -5.21 -4.14 0.14
CA LEU A 79 -5.95 -5.36 -0.09
C LEU A 79 -7.26 -5.10 -0.80
N THR A 80 -7.40 -5.76 -1.94
CA THR A 80 -8.61 -5.82 -2.73
C THR A 80 -9.05 -7.27 -2.82
N GLU A 81 -10.36 -7.51 -2.80
CA GLU A 81 -10.88 -8.88 -2.93
C GLU A 81 -10.74 -9.34 -4.38
N LEU A 82 -9.72 -10.14 -4.66
CA LEU A 82 -9.53 -10.73 -5.98
C LEU A 82 -10.61 -11.77 -6.27
N SER A 83 -11.21 -11.68 -7.45
CA SER A 83 -12.21 -12.66 -7.87
C SER A 83 -11.61 -14.06 -8.07
N GLY A 84 -12.42 -15.10 -7.85
CA GLY A 84 -12.03 -16.48 -8.14
C GLY A 84 -11.65 -16.69 -9.61
N ASP A 85 -12.32 -16.01 -10.54
CA ASP A 85 -11.99 -16.07 -11.97
C ASP A 85 -10.59 -15.51 -12.26
N PHE A 86 -10.25 -14.37 -11.67
CA PHE A 86 -8.93 -13.76 -11.85
C PHE A 86 -7.82 -14.65 -11.28
N THR A 87 -7.99 -15.16 -10.06
CA THR A 87 -6.99 -16.04 -9.42
C THR A 87 -6.84 -17.38 -10.13
N ASP A 88 -7.93 -18.00 -10.61
CA ASP A 88 -7.88 -19.21 -11.44
C ASP A 88 -7.06 -18.98 -12.74
N ARG A 89 -7.23 -17.81 -13.37
CA ARG A 89 -6.49 -17.46 -14.61
C ARG A 89 -5.01 -17.19 -14.33
N LEU A 90 -4.66 -16.61 -13.18
CA LEU A 90 -3.26 -16.50 -12.75
C LEU A 90 -2.62 -17.89 -12.56
N LEU A 91 -3.37 -18.85 -12.01
CA LEU A 91 -2.89 -20.23 -11.84
C LEU A 91 -2.71 -20.97 -13.18
N GLU A 92 -3.42 -20.56 -14.24
CA GLU A 92 -3.16 -21.05 -15.61
C GLU A 92 -1.80 -20.55 -16.15
N ILE A 93 -1.36 -19.35 -15.74
CA ILE A 93 -0.05 -18.81 -16.07
C ILE A 93 1.04 -19.47 -15.23
N ASN A 94 0.83 -19.53 -13.92
CA ASN A 94 1.76 -20.14 -12.97
C ASN A 94 1.01 -20.99 -11.92
N PRO A 95 1.00 -22.31 -12.05
CA PRO A 95 0.28 -23.19 -11.12
C PRO A 95 0.96 -23.32 -9.74
N ASP A 96 2.18 -22.78 -9.57
CA ASP A 96 2.94 -22.86 -8.33
C ASP A 96 2.74 -21.62 -7.43
N LEU A 97 1.89 -20.66 -7.83
CA LEU A 97 1.56 -19.48 -7.01
C LEU A 97 1.00 -19.91 -5.64
N GLN A 98 1.57 -19.33 -4.58
CA GLN A 98 1.14 -19.56 -3.20
C GLN A 98 0.30 -18.39 -2.66
N ASP A 99 0.53 -17.20 -3.20
CA ASP A 99 -0.21 -15.97 -2.94
C ASP A 99 -0.34 -15.16 -4.25
N TYR A 100 -1.04 -14.04 -4.18
CA TYR A 100 -1.36 -13.19 -5.34
C TYR A 100 -0.95 -11.73 -5.12
N ASN A 101 0.05 -11.49 -4.26
CA ASN A 101 0.48 -10.15 -3.89
C ASN A 101 0.86 -9.34 -5.12
N TYR A 102 0.29 -8.15 -5.26
CA TYR A 102 0.51 -7.22 -6.38
C TYR A 102 0.24 -7.78 -7.79
N ALA A 103 -0.43 -8.93 -7.91
CA ALA A 103 -0.77 -9.51 -9.21
C ALA A 103 -1.85 -8.68 -9.93
N GLY A 104 -2.84 -8.17 -9.19
CA GLY A 104 -3.89 -7.30 -9.72
C GLY A 104 -3.31 -5.95 -10.14
N GLU A 105 -2.47 -5.37 -9.30
CA GLU A 105 -1.80 -4.08 -9.50
C GLU A 105 -0.88 -4.14 -10.73
N SER A 106 -0.16 -5.26 -10.90
CA SER A 106 0.66 -5.54 -12.08
C SER A 106 -0.16 -5.70 -13.35
N TYR A 107 -1.32 -6.37 -13.25
CA TYR A 107 -2.25 -6.50 -14.37
C TYR A 107 -2.80 -5.13 -14.79
N ASP A 108 -3.32 -4.36 -13.84
CA ASP A 108 -3.93 -3.05 -14.09
C ASP A 108 -2.91 -2.04 -14.65
N ALA A 109 -1.66 -2.03 -14.14
CA ALA A 109 -0.59 -1.18 -14.67
C ALA A 109 -0.33 -1.42 -16.16
N VAL A 110 -0.37 -2.68 -16.60
CA VAL A 110 -0.22 -3.05 -18.02
C VAL A 110 -1.44 -2.63 -18.84
N ILE A 111 -2.66 -2.86 -18.33
CA ILE A 111 -3.89 -2.46 -19.01
C ILE A 111 -3.93 -0.94 -19.21
N ILE A 112 -3.66 -0.16 -18.17
CA ILE A 112 -3.67 1.30 -18.22
C ILE A 112 -2.62 1.82 -19.20
N THR A 113 -1.41 1.26 -19.17
CA THR A 113 -0.34 1.62 -20.11
C THR A 113 -0.78 1.37 -21.56
N ALA A 114 -1.40 0.22 -21.83
CA ALA A 114 -1.89 -0.14 -23.17
C ALA A 114 -3.05 0.77 -23.63
N LEU A 115 -4.00 1.08 -22.74
CA LEU A 115 -5.11 1.97 -23.01
C LEU A 115 -4.64 3.41 -23.27
N ALA A 116 -3.69 3.92 -22.48
CA ALA A 116 -3.09 5.24 -22.70
C ALA A 116 -2.40 5.33 -24.06
N ALA A 117 -1.58 4.33 -24.44
CA ALA A 117 -0.95 4.28 -25.75
C ALA A 117 -1.98 4.21 -26.90
N GLN A 118 -3.04 3.43 -26.71
CA GLN A 118 -4.14 3.30 -27.67
C GLN A 118 -4.95 4.60 -27.82
N ALA A 119 -5.24 5.29 -26.71
CA ALA A 119 -5.92 6.58 -26.68
C ALA A 119 -5.06 7.68 -27.33
N ALA A 120 -3.75 7.66 -27.12
CA ALA A 120 -2.80 8.59 -27.74
C ALA A 120 -2.54 8.29 -29.22
N GLY A 121 -2.83 7.07 -29.70
CA GLY A 121 -2.52 6.64 -31.06
C GLY A 121 -1.02 6.43 -31.33
N THR A 122 -0.21 6.27 -30.29
CA THR A 122 1.26 6.14 -30.37
C THR A 122 1.83 5.41 -29.15
N ASN A 123 2.95 4.72 -29.33
CA ASN A 123 3.69 4.07 -28.24
C ASN A 123 4.83 4.95 -27.70
N GLN A 124 4.88 6.24 -28.03
CA GLN A 124 5.85 7.15 -27.44
C GLN A 124 5.36 7.61 -26.06
N ALA A 125 6.05 7.20 -24.99
CA ALA A 125 5.63 7.50 -23.61
C ALA A 125 5.48 8.99 -23.32
N THR A 126 6.37 9.85 -23.83
CA THR A 126 6.23 11.30 -23.70
C THR A 126 4.98 11.88 -24.36
N THR A 127 4.27 11.10 -25.18
CA THR A 127 2.97 11.48 -25.77
C THR A 127 1.81 10.79 -25.06
N PHE A 128 1.93 9.52 -24.66
CA PHE A 128 0.83 8.79 -24.02
C PHE A 128 0.77 8.96 -22.49
N GLY A 129 1.87 9.32 -21.83
CA GLY A 129 1.92 9.59 -20.38
C GLY A 129 0.83 10.55 -19.90
N PRO A 130 0.59 11.70 -20.57
CA PRO A 130 -0.50 12.62 -20.22
C PRO A 130 -1.92 12.03 -20.29
N TYR A 131 -2.12 10.85 -20.86
CA TYR A 131 -3.42 10.18 -20.89
C TYR A 131 -3.63 9.27 -19.68
N VAL A 132 -2.56 8.84 -18.98
CA VAL A 132 -2.60 7.74 -18.00
C VAL A 132 -3.61 8.01 -16.88
N ASN A 133 -3.59 9.17 -16.24
CA ASN A 133 -4.54 9.48 -15.17
C ASN A 133 -5.98 9.44 -15.69
N GLY A 134 -6.24 10.08 -16.83
CA GLY A 134 -7.55 10.16 -17.47
C GLY A 134 -8.08 8.84 -18.04
N ILE A 135 -7.32 7.74 -17.96
CA ILE A 135 -7.85 6.39 -18.22
C ILE A 135 -8.73 5.90 -17.06
N THR A 136 -8.58 6.45 -15.85
CA THR A 136 -9.12 5.89 -14.61
C THR A 136 -10.24 6.71 -13.96
N PHE A 137 -10.78 7.73 -14.66
CA PHE A 137 -11.90 8.54 -14.18
C PHE A 137 -12.62 9.28 -15.31
N GLY A 138 -13.85 9.72 -15.04
CA GLY A 138 -14.58 10.75 -15.81
C GLY A 138 -15.21 10.28 -17.14
N GLY A 139 -14.70 9.20 -17.72
CA GLY A 139 -15.21 8.58 -18.95
C GLY A 139 -16.38 7.60 -18.77
N ASP A 140 -16.59 6.78 -19.80
CA ASP A 140 -17.53 5.66 -19.75
C ASP A 140 -16.86 4.44 -19.08
N ALA A 141 -17.52 3.86 -18.08
CA ALA A 141 -16.98 2.76 -17.28
C ALA A 141 -16.68 1.50 -18.10
N CYS A 142 -15.52 0.90 -17.87
CA CYS A 142 -15.12 -0.39 -18.41
C CYS A 142 -14.16 -1.11 -17.45
N SER A 143 -14.20 -2.45 -17.43
CA SER A 143 -13.43 -3.27 -16.47
C SER A 143 -12.42 -4.20 -17.10
N ASP A 144 -12.36 -4.24 -18.43
CA ASP A 144 -11.40 -5.05 -19.18
C ASP A 144 -10.95 -4.33 -20.46
N PHE A 145 -9.83 -4.77 -21.00
CA PHE A 145 -9.21 -4.11 -22.15
C PHE A 145 -10.12 -4.06 -23.37
N GLN A 146 -10.87 -5.13 -23.67
CA GLN A 146 -11.74 -5.16 -24.85
C GLN A 146 -12.90 -4.18 -24.71
N ALA A 147 -13.54 -4.13 -23.54
CA ALA A 147 -14.61 -3.18 -23.25
C ALA A 147 -14.13 -1.73 -23.35
N CYS A 148 -12.95 -1.43 -22.80
CA CYS A 148 -12.35 -0.09 -22.92
C CYS A 148 -11.94 0.24 -24.36
N LEU A 149 -11.38 -0.72 -25.11
CA LEU A 149 -11.02 -0.56 -26.51
C LEU A 149 -12.24 -0.25 -27.40
N ASP A 150 -13.39 -0.86 -27.11
CA ASP A 150 -14.65 -0.62 -27.81
C ASP A 150 -15.12 0.85 -27.63
N ILE A 151 -14.98 1.39 -26.41
CA ILE A 151 -15.28 2.79 -26.08
C ILE A 151 -14.33 3.74 -26.83
N ILE A 152 -13.02 3.50 -26.76
CA ILE A 152 -12.00 4.30 -27.46
C ILE A 152 -12.27 4.29 -28.97
N THR A 153 -12.59 3.13 -29.54
CA THR A 153 -12.89 2.97 -30.97
C THR A 153 -14.17 3.70 -31.39
N ALA A 154 -15.15 3.80 -30.48
CA ALA A 154 -16.35 4.60 -30.69
C ALA A 154 -16.10 6.12 -30.51
N GLY A 155 -14.91 6.52 -30.08
CA GLY A 155 -14.51 7.91 -29.85
C GLY A 155 -14.91 8.45 -28.48
N GLY A 156 -15.16 7.57 -27.51
CA GLY A 156 -15.40 7.92 -26.11
C GLY A 156 -14.13 7.92 -25.27
N ASN A 157 -14.20 8.59 -24.12
CA ASN A 157 -13.20 8.52 -23.06
C ASN A 157 -13.53 7.33 -22.15
N VAL A 158 -12.53 6.67 -21.59
CA VAL A 158 -12.72 5.51 -20.71
C VAL A 158 -12.59 5.89 -19.25
N ASP A 159 -13.32 5.17 -18.41
CA ASP A 159 -13.14 5.14 -16.96
C ASP A 159 -12.87 3.67 -16.58
N TYR A 160 -11.59 3.31 -16.59
CA TYR A 160 -11.14 1.95 -16.31
C TYR A 160 -11.17 1.66 -14.82
N ASP A 161 -12.04 0.74 -14.42
CA ASP A 161 -12.17 0.20 -13.06
C ASP A 161 -11.77 -1.28 -13.09
N GLY A 162 -10.50 -1.53 -12.75
CA GLY A 162 -9.80 -2.78 -13.02
C GLY A 162 -9.94 -3.83 -11.93
N ILE A 163 -8.92 -4.67 -11.80
CA ILE A 163 -8.88 -5.76 -10.81
C ILE A 163 -8.77 -5.22 -9.38
N THR A 164 -8.05 -4.11 -9.21
CA THR A 164 -7.73 -3.53 -7.91
C THR A 164 -8.73 -2.46 -7.45
N GLY A 165 -9.86 -2.34 -8.14
CA GLY A 165 -10.94 -1.40 -7.80
C GLY A 165 -10.72 0.01 -8.34
N PRO A 166 -11.51 1.01 -7.87
CA PRO A 166 -11.45 2.34 -8.44
C PRO A 166 -10.07 2.94 -8.16
N LEU A 167 -9.31 3.14 -9.22
CA LEU A 167 -7.97 3.70 -9.14
C LEU A 167 -8.04 5.23 -9.05
N SER A 168 -8.93 5.86 -9.84
CA SER A 168 -9.23 7.28 -9.78
C SER A 168 -7.97 8.14 -9.60
N PHE A 169 -6.99 7.97 -10.49
CA PHE A 169 -5.63 8.47 -10.26
C PHE A 169 -5.61 9.97 -9.97
N ALA A 170 -4.91 10.33 -8.89
CA ALA A 170 -4.60 11.70 -8.55
C ALA A 170 -3.59 12.30 -9.55
N ASP A 171 -3.39 13.63 -9.49
CA ASP A 171 -2.43 14.33 -10.35
C ASP A 171 -1.00 13.73 -10.27
N ALA A 172 -0.65 13.11 -9.15
CA ALA A 172 0.65 12.45 -8.92
C ALA A 172 0.84 11.10 -9.63
N GLY A 173 -0.18 10.57 -10.33
CA GLY A 173 -0.08 9.29 -11.04
C GLY A 173 -0.21 8.06 -10.14
N GLU A 174 -1.02 8.17 -9.10
CA GLU A 174 -1.26 7.13 -8.08
C GLU A 174 -2.72 7.13 -7.63
N PRO A 175 -3.22 6.07 -6.98
CA PRO A 175 -4.61 6.01 -6.57
C PRO A 175 -5.01 7.12 -5.60
N ALA A 176 -6.13 7.81 -5.86
CA ALA A 176 -6.67 8.82 -4.96
C ALA A 176 -7.44 8.21 -3.77
N GLU A 177 -7.86 6.95 -3.92
CA GLU A 177 -8.44 6.13 -2.87
C GLU A 177 -7.99 4.67 -3.03
N ALA A 178 -7.97 3.94 -1.92
CA ALA A 178 -7.62 2.53 -1.92
C ALA A 178 -8.26 1.78 -0.74
N SER A 179 -8.45 0.48 -0.94
CA SER A 179 -8.88 -0.46 0.08
C SER A 179 -7.69 -1.07 0.80
N PHE A 180 -7.77 -1.11 2.12
CA PHE A 180 -6.79 -1.71 3.01
C PHE A 180 -7.44 -2.82 3.84
N GLY A 181 -6.78 -3.97 3.88
CA GLY A 181 -7.11 -5.04 4.81
C GLY A 181 -6.58 -4.71 6.20
N LEU A 182 -7.46 -4.70 7.19
CA LEU A 182 -7.11 -4.67 8.61
C LEU A 182 -6.99 -6.13 9.07
N LEU A 183 -5.78 -6.66 9.02
CA LEU A 183 -5.51 -8.06 9.26
C LEU A 183 -5.23 -8.34 10.74
N GLN A 184 -5.43 -9.58 11.17
CA GLN A 184 -5.09 -10.03 12.52
C GLN A 184 -4.55 -11.46 12.52
N PHE A 185 -3.48 -11.69 13.29
CA PHE A 185 -2.95 -13.03 13.53
C PHE A 185 -3.75 -13.78 14.61
N GLY A 186 -4.04 -15.06 14.35
CA GLY A 186 -4.70 -16.00 15.25
C GLY A 186 -3.74 -16.70 16.23
N ASP A 187 -4.31 -17.62 17.02
CA ASP A 187 -3.55 -18.43 17.99
C ASP A 187 -2.59 -19.44 17.32
N ASP A 188 -2.72 -19.67 16.02
CA ASP A 188 -1.84 -20.52 15.20
C ASP A 188 -0.73 -19.74 14.48
N ASN A 189 -0.57 -18.45 14.80
CA ASN A 189 0.36 -17.52 14.15
C ASN A 189 0.08 -17.31 12.65
N GLN A 190 -1.11 -17.66 12.15
CA GLN A 190 -1.53 -17.35 10.79
C GLN A 190 -2.52 -16.18 10.80
N ILE A 191 -2.65 -15.49 9.67
CA ILE A 191 -3.71 -14.49 9.47
C ILE A 191 -5.06 -15.22 9.56
N ASP A 192 -5.95 -14.70 10.41
CA ASP A 192 -7.32 -15.17 10.51
C ASP A 192 -8.19 -14.37 9.53
N ASP A 193 -8.38 -14.91 8.33
CA ASP A 193 -9.19 -14.29 7.27
C ASP A 193 -10.62 -13.97 7.75
N SER A 194 -11.14 -14.70 8.75
CA SER A 194 -12.48 -14.44 9.28
C SER A 194 -12.58 -13.17 10.14
N LEU A 195 -11.43 -12.62 10.54
CA LEU A 195 -11.30 -11.36 11.27
C LEU A 195 -10.86 -10.19 10.39
N THR A 196 -10.65 -10.41 9.09
CA THR A 196 -10.25 -9.35 8.17
C THR A 196 -11.38 -8.34 8.00
N GLU A 197 -11.07 -7.09 8.32
CA GLU A 197 -11.93 -5.93 8.03
C GLU A 197 -11.34 -5.13 6.88
N PHE A 198 -12.18 -4.40 6.14
CA PHE A 198 -11.72 -3.51 5.07
C PHE A 198 -11.92 -2.06 5.46
N ALA A 199 -10.87 -1.26 5.26
CA ALA A 199 -10.89 0.18 5.44
C ALA A 199 -10.59 0.86 4.09
N LEU A 200 -11.43 1.82 3.71
CA LEU A 200 -11.10 2.72 2.60
C LEU A 200 -10.32 3.90 3.15
N ALA A 201 -9.23 4.26 2.48
CA ALA A 201 -8.49 5.49 2.73
C ALA A 201 -8.35 6.28 1.43
N GLY A 202 -8.47 7.61 1.53
CA GLY A 202 -8.53 8.50 0.37
C GLY A 202 -9.96 8.92 0.03
N ASP A 203 -10.14 9.56 -1.12
CA ASP A 203 -11.43 10.03 -1.63
C ASP A 203 -11.30 10.23 -3.15
N GLU A 204 -12.18 9.62 -3.94
CA GLU A 204 -12.31 9.85 -5.40
C GLU A 204 -12.34 11.35 -5.77
N ALA A 205 -12.85 12.22 -4.89
CA ALA A 205 -12.83 13.67 -5.11
C ALA A 205 -11.41 14.27 -5.20
N ASN A 206 -10.38 13.52 -4.80
CA ASN A 206 -8.96 13.88 -4.96
C ASN A 206 -8.35 13.34 -6.28
N ALA A 207 -9.12 12.65 -7.11
CA ALA A 207 -8.69 12.28 -8.46
C ALA A 207 -8.25 13.52 -9.25
N ALA A 208 -7.40 13.30 -10.25
CA ALA A 208 -7.04 14.33 -11.20
C ALA A 208 -8.29 14.92 -11.85
N SER A 209 -8.20 16.18 -12.27
CA SER A 209 -9.31 16.86 -12.97
C SER A 209 -9.07 17.03 -14.46
N ASP A 210 -7.86 16.70 -14.92
CA ASP A 210 -7.47 16.70 -16.33
C ASP A 210 -7.55 15.27 -16.88
N GLU A 211 -8.61 14.98 -17.64
CA GLU A 211 -8.78 13.70 -18.38
C GLU A 211 -7.73 13.49 -19.48
N GLY A 212 -6.79 14.44 -19.63
CA GLY A 212 -5.72 14.40 -20.60
C GLY A 212 -6.14 14.95 -21.96
N PRO A 213 -5.27 14.81 -22.98
CA PRO A 213 -5.55 15.33 -24.30
C PRO A 213 -6.69 14.56 -24.99
N ALA A 214 -7.29 15.17 -26.02
CA ALA A 214 -8.30 14.48 -26.83
C ALA A 214 -7.73 13.19 -27.44
N TYR A 215 -8.53 12.12 -27.41
CA TYR A 215 -8.14 10.82 -27.96
C TYR A 215 -7.89 10.90 -29.46
N ALA A 216 -6.93 10.11 -29.92
CA ALA A 216 -6.60 9.96 -31.33
C ALA A 216 -7.78 9.38 -32.12
N ALA A 217 -7.84 9.69 -33.41
CA ALA A 217 -8.87 9.13 -34.28
C ALA A 217 -8.76 7.59 -34.35
N ALA A 218 -9.91 6.92 -34.30
CA ALA A 218 -10.00 5.47 -34.39
C ALA A 218 -9.29 4.91 -35.64
N GLY A 219 -8.68 3.74 -35.49
CA GLY A 219 -7.91 3.07 -36.55
C GLY A 219 -6.46 3.52 -36.68
N ALA A 220 -5.90 4.21 -35.68
CA ALA A 220 -4.46 4.42 -35.58
C ALA A 220 -3.72 3.07 -35.55
N THR A 221 -2.67 2.95 -36.35
CA THR A 221 -1.79 1.77 -36.42
C THR A 221 -0.35 2.19 -36.25
N GLY A 222 0.48 1.37 -35.60
CA GLY A 222 1.88 1.69 -35.34
C GLY A 222 2.78 0.46 -35.26
N ASP A 223 3.98 0.67 -34.72
CA ASP A 223 4.86 -0.41 -34.29
C ASP A 223 4.27 -1.10 -33.03
N PRO A 224 4.73 -2.30 -32.66
CA PRO A 224 4.32 -2.96 -31.43
C PRO A 224 4.63 -2.13 -30.18
N LEU A 225 3.73 -2.15 -29.19
CA LEU A 225 4.05 -1.67 -27.84
C LEU A 225 4.97 -2.69 -27.18
N ILE A 226 6.15 -2.26 -26.75
CA ILE A 226 7.13 -3.11 -26.08
C ILE A 226 7.16 -2.73 -24.60
N ILE A 227 6.74 -3.66 -23.75
CA ILE A 227 6.72 -3.51 -22.29
C ILE A 227 7.92 -4.26 -21.72
N GLY A 228 8.72 -3.58 -20.91
CA GLY A 228 9.75 -4.19 -20.08
C GLY A 228 9.21 -4.53 -18.69
N THR A 229 9.79 -5.50 -18.00
CA THR A 229 9.58 -5.66 -16.55
C THR A 229 10.86 -5.42 -15.76
N LEU A 230 10.70 -4.87 -14.57
CA LEU A 230 11.73 -4.70 -13.56
C LEU A 230 11.16 -5.22 -12.22
N LEU A 231 10.84 -6.51 -12.19
CA LEU A 231 10.16 -7.15 -11.05
C LEU A 231 11.18 -7.94 -10.22
N PRO A 232 10.94 -8.16 -8.91
CA PRO A 232 11.91 -8.79 -8.02
C PRO A 232 11.97 -10.30 -8.28
N LEU A 233 12.89 -10.74 -9.13
CA LEU A 233 13.14 -12.17 -9.37
C LEU A 233 14.26 -12.72 -8.47
N THR A 234 15.08 -11.82 -7.93
CA THR A 234 16.08 -12.09 -6.90
C THR A 234 16.00 -11.04 -5.80
N GLY A 235 16.74 -11.27 -4.70
CA GLY A 235 16.78 -10.36 -3.56
C GLY A 235 15.69 -10.60 -2.53
N ASN A 236 15.54 -9.66 -1.60
CA ASN A 236 14.70 -9.79 -0.42
C ASN A 236 13.20 -9.79 -0.76
N LEU A 237 12.81 -9.17 -1.87
CA LEU A 237 11.42 -9.12 -2.35
C LEU A 237 11.10 -10.20 -3.39
N ALA A 238 11.96 -11.20 -3.58
CA ALA A 238 11.77 -12.22 -4.62
C ALA A 238 10.47 -13.04 -4.49
N PHE A 239 9.84 -13.04 -3.32
CA PHE A 239 8.54 -13.67 -3.10
C PHE A 239 7.40 -12.95 -3.83
N LEU A 240 7.52 -11.65 -4.13
CA LEU A 240 6.55 -10.87 -4.89
C LEU A 240 6.66 -11.11 -6.41
N GLY A 241 7.81 -11.57 -6.90
CA GLY A 241 8.06 -11.72 -8.33
C GLY A 241 7.08 -12.65 -9.05
N PRO A 242 6.86 -13.89 -8.58
CA PRO A 242 5.96 -14.83 -9.27
C PRO A 242 4.53 -14.31 -9.50
N PRO A 243 3.79 -13.78 -8.51
CA PRO A 243 2.46 -13.23 -8.74
C PRO A 243 2.47 -11.97 -9.63
N GLU A 244 3.42 -11.05 -9.46
CA GLU A 244 3.54 -9.85 -10.31
C GLU A 244 3.79 -10.22 -11.78
N VAL A 245 4.72 -11.14 -12.06
CA VAL A 245 5.01 -11.65 -13.41
C VAL A 245 3.78 -12.30 -14.03
N ALA A 246 3.03 -13.09 -13.24
CA ALA A 246 1.80 -13.71 -13.73
C ALA A 246 0.74 -12.67 -14.08
N GLY A 247 0.58 -11.61 -13.27
CA GLY A 247 -0.30 -10.47 -13.53
C GLY A 247 0.04 -9.75 -14.84
N VAL A 248 1.32 -9.39 -15.04
CA VAL A 248 1.80 -8.77 -16.29
C VAL A 248 1.50 -9.66 -17.50
N GLN A 249 1.83 -10.95 -17.41
CA GLN A 249 1.66 -11.87 -18.51
C GLN A 249 0.19 -12.10 -18.86
N LEU A 250 -0.69 -12.14 -17.85
CA LEU A 250 -2.13 -12.27 -18.04
C LEU A 250 -2.70 -11.03 -18.76
N ALA A 251 -2.33 -9.82 -18.35
CA ALA A 251 -2.75 -8.59 -19.00
C ALA A 251 -2.32 -8.54 -20.47
N ILE A 252 -1.07 -8.89 -20.77
CA ILE A 252 -0.56 -8.96 -22.16
C ILE A 252 -1.34 -9.99 -22.98
N ASN A 253 -1.70 -11.14 -22.40
CA ASN A 253 -2.50 -12.15 -23.10
C ASN A 253 -3.88 -11.61 -23.47
N ASP A 254 -4.55 -10.91 -22.55
CA ASP A 254 -5.88 -10.33 -22.77
C ASP A 254 -5.85 -9.22 -23.82
N ILE A 255 -4.87 -8.31 -23.71
CA ILE A 255 -4.64 -7.25 -24.70
C ILE A 255 -4.44 -7.86 -26.09
N ASN A 256 -3.59 -8.89 -26.19
CA ASN A 256 -3.29 -9.53 -27.47
C ASN A 256 -4.48 -10.33 -28.02
N ALA A 257 -5.29 -10.94 -27.16
CA ALA A 257 -6.53 -11.61 -27.54
C ALA A 257 -7.57 -10.64 -28.09
N ALA A 258 -7.59 -9.39 -27.59
CA ALA A 258 -8.43 -8.29 -28.07
C ALA A 258 -7.92 -7.62 -29.37
N GLY A 259 -6.79 -8.07 -29.92
CA GLY A 259 -6.21 -7.52 -31.15
C GLY A 259 -5.01 -6.59 -30.95
N GLY A 260 -4.56 -6.42 -29.71
CA GLY A 260 -3.35 -5.69 -29.35
C GLY A 260 -3.53 -4.17 -29.28
N VAL A 261 -2.41 -3.46 -29.23
CA VAL A 261 -2.34 -2.00 -29.18
C VAL A 261 -1.94 -1.47 -30.55
N LEU A 262 -2.69 -0.50 -31.08
CA LEU A 262 -2.50 0.05 -32.42
C LEU A 262 -2.49 -1.05 -33.51
N GLY A 263 -3.29 -2.10 -33.30
CA GLY A 263 -3.40 -3.27 -34.19
C GLY A 263 -2.16 -4.18 -34.22
N GLN A 264 -1.26 -4.06 -33.24
CA GLN A 264 -0.09 -4.91 -33.09
C GLN A 264 -0.11 -5.64 -31.75
N PRO A 265 0.33 -6.91 -31.70
CA PRO A 265 0.49 -7.60 -30.43
C PRO A 265 1.57 -6.91 -29.59
N VAL A 266 1.28 -6.72 -28.30
CA VAL A 266 2.22 -6.26 -27.28
C VAL A 266 3.35 -7.28 -27.11
N GLN A 267 4.57 -6.78 -26.97
CA GLN A 267 5.77 -7.57 -26.73
C GLN A 267 6.26 -7.36 -25.30
N LEU A 268 6.77 -8.43 -24.67
CA LEU A 268 7.31 -8.41 -23.33
C LEU A 268 8.83 -8.62 -23.35
N VAL A 269 9.57 -7.81 -22.59
CA VAL A 269 11.00 -7.99 -22.32
C VAL A 269 11.21 -8.06 -20.82
N GLU A 270 11.42 -9.27 -20.29
CA GLU A 270 11.50 -9.45 -18.84
C GLU A 270 12.82 -8.94 -18.25
N GLY A 271 12.79 -8.56 -16.97
CA GLY A 271 13.95 -8.10 -16.22
C GLY A 271 13.80 -8.19 -14.71
N ASP A 272 14.93 -8.45 -14.05
CA ASP A 272 15.04 -8.55 -12.59
C ASP A 272 15.44 -7.21 -11.99
N SER A 273 14.78 -6.82 -10.89
CA SER A 273 15.13 -5.64 -10.11
C SER A 273 16.28 -5.91 -9.12
N GLY A 274 16.41 -7.14 -8.62
CA GLY A 274 17.26 -7.46 -7.47
C GLY A 274 16.96 -6.56 -6.27
N ASP A 275 17.99 -6.31 -5.45
CA ASP A 275 17.93 -5.40 -4.30
C ASP A 275 18.60 -4.05 -4.57
N ALA A 276 18.20 -3.02 -3.82
CA ALA A 276 18.81 -1.69 -3.84
C ALA A 276 20.29 -1.68 -3.43
N SER A 277 20.78 -2.78 -2.82
CA SER A 277 22.19 -2.97 -2.46
C SER A 277 23.05 -3.52 -3.62
N THR A 278 22.44 -3.82 -4.76
CA THR A 278 23.09 -4.43 -5.93
C THR A 278 22.94 -3.55 -7.18
N ASP A 279 23.77 -3.80 -8.20
CA ASP A 279 23.68 -3.09 -9.49
C ASP A 279 22.64 -3.73 -10.46
N THR A 280 21.84 -4.69 -9.99
CA THR A 280 20.95 -5.51 -10.84
C THR A 280 19.93 -4.64 -11.57
N ALA A 281 19.23 -3.75 -10.85
CA ALA A 281 18.24 -2.87 -11.45
C ALA A 281 18.82 -1.97 -12.54
N THR A 282 19.95 -1.30 -12.26
CA THR A 282 20.60 -0.42 -13.24
C THR A 282 21.03 -1.18 -14.50
N GLN A 283 21.62 -2.38 -14.35
CA GLN A 283 22.02 -3.21 -15.49
C GLN A 283 20.81 -3.72 -16.29
N THR A 284 19.72 -4.08 -15.60
CA THR A 284 18.47 -4.48 -16.23
C THR A 284 17.88 -3.32 -17.03
N VAL A 285 17.77 -2.13 -16.44
CA VAL A 285 17.24 -0.93 -17.11
C VAL A 285 18.06 -0.58 -18.35
N ASP A 286 19.39 -0.57 -18.26
CA ASP A 286 20.25 -0.33 -19.42
C ASP A 286 19.95 -1.28 -20.59
N ARG A 287 19.70 -2.57 -20.28
CA ARG A 287 19.33 -3.58 -21.29
C ARG A 287 17.91 -3.37 -21.83
N LEU A 288 16.94 -3.02 -20.98
CA LEU A 288 15.57 -2.73 -21.38
C LEU A 288 15.52 -1.53 -22.33
N LEU A 289 16.21 -0.44 -21.99
CA LEU A 289 16.33 0.75 -22.85
C LEU A 289 17.00 0.42 -24.20
N GLN A 290 18.05 -0.41 -24.20
CA GLN A 290 18.66 -0.90 -25.45
C GLN A 290 17.72 -1.78 -26.28
N SER A 291 16.74 -2.43 -25.65
CA SER A 291 15.70 -3.23 -26.31
C SER A 291 14.56 -2.38 -26.87
N GLY A 292 14.57 -1.06 -26.61
CA GLY A 292 13.58 -0.13 -27.15
C GLY A 292 12.20 -0.24 -26.48
N VAL A 293 12.15 -0.61 -25.20
CA VAL A 293 10.89 -0.63 -24.44
C VAL A 293 10.25 0.76 -24.41
N ASN A 294 8.92 0.79 -24.44
CA ASN A 294 8.11 2.01 -24.35
C ASN A 294 7.69 2.31 -22.91
N ALA A 295 7.51 1.26 -22.11
CA ALA A 295 7.20 1.33 -20.69
C ALA A 295 7.92 0.20 -19.94
N ILE A 296 8.18 0.40 -18.66
CA ILE A 296 8.73 -0.58 -17.74
C ILE A 296 7.74 -0.74 -16.57
N ILE A 297 7.26 -1.96 -16.34
CA ILE A 297 6.45 -2.30 -15.17
C ILE A 297 7.38 -2.73 -14.03
N GLY A 298 7.34 -2.01 -12.92
CA GLY A 298 8.27 -2.12 -11.80
C GLY A 298 8.84 -0.75 -11.39
N ALA A 299 9.74 -0.69 -10.41
CA ALA A 299 10.12 -1.81 -9.53
C ALA A 299 9.22 -1.91 -8.29
N ALA A 300 9.19 -3.08 -7.66
CA ALA A 300 8.42 -3.31 -6.44
C ALA A 300 8.98 -2.56 -5.22
N SER A 301 10.30 -2.51 -5.08
CA SER A 301 10.95 -1.78 -3.98
C SER A 301 11.00 -0.28 -4.26
N SER A 302 10.54 0.53 -3.28
CA SER A 302 10.73 1.99 -3.29
C SER A 302 12.20 2.39 -3.42
N GLY A 303 13.08 1.73 -2.66
CA GLY A 303 14.52 1.97 -2.70
C GLY A 303 15.15 1.62 -4.05
N VAL A 304 14.70 0.54 -4.70
CA VAL A 304 15.18 0.19 -6.05
C VAL A 304 14.68 1.19 -7.09
N SER A 305 13.39 1.54 -7.08
CA SER A 305 12.80 2.43 -8.09
C SER A 305 13.47 3.81 -8.07
N LEU A 306 13.78 4.36 -6.88
CA LEU A 306 14.53 5.62 -6.73
C LEU A 306 15.95 5.58 -7.33
N THR A 307 16.53 4.39 -7.55
CA THR A 307 17.86 4.28 -8.19
C THR A 307 17.81 4.35 -9.71
N VAL A 308 16.64 4.14 -10.33
CA VAL A 308 16.49 4.00 -11.78
C VAL A 308 15.50 4.96 -12.42
N ILE A 309 14.58 5.55 -11.65
CA ILE A 309 13.51 6.43 -12.15
C ILE A 309 14.02 7.55 -13.05
N ASP A 310 15.08 8.27 -12.67
CA ASP A 310 15.67 9.33 -13.49
C ASP A 310 16.25 8.81 -14.82
N THR A 311 16.76 7.58 -14.83
CA THR A 311 17.34 6.96 -16.03
C THR A 311 16.22 6.54 -17.00
N ILE A 312 15.14 5.98 -16.48
CA ILE A 312 13.99 5.52 -17.26
C ILE A 312 13.24 6.73 -17.85
N THR A 313 12.80 7.64 -16.99
CA THR A 313 12.04 8.83 -17.39
C THR A 313 12.87 9.78 -18.26
N GLY A 314 14.17 9.94 -17.95
CA GLY A 314 15.11 10.72 -18.76
C GLY A 314 15.36 10.14 -20.17
N ALA A 315 15.13 8.84 -20.36
CA ALA A 315 15.14 8.20 -21.68
C ALA A 315 13.80 8.36 -22.44
N GLY A 316 12.80 8.99 -21.83
CA GLY A 316 11.46 9.15 -22.38
C GLY A 316 10.66 7.85 -22.40
N VAL A 317 10.94 6.95 -21.44
CA VAL A 317 10.22 5.70 -21.19
C VAL A 317 9.37 5.86 -19.93
N LEU A 318 8.16 5.31 -19.94
CA LEU A 318 7.28 5.32 -18.76
C LEU A 318 7.74 4.25 -17.75
N GLU A 319 7.76 4.58 -16.47
CA GLU A 319 7.87 3.63 -15.36
C GLU A 319 6.51 3.52 -14.66
N PHE A 320 6.03 2.29 -14.45
CA PHE A 320 4.77 2.02 -13.77
C PHE A 320 4.99 0.97 -12.68
N SER A 321 5.06 1.39 -11.42
CA SER A 321 5.25 0.44 -10.32
C SER A 321 3.93 -0.21 -9.89
N PRO A 322 3.88 -1.54 -9.75
CA PRO A 322 2.72 -2.20 -9.17
C PRO A 322 2.73 -2.23 -7.64
N ALA A 323 3.85 -1.94 -6.97
CA ALA A 323 4.00 -2.30 -5.56
C ALA A 323 4.69 -1.27 -4.67
N ASN A 324 5.44 -0.30 -5.21
CA ASN A 324 6.16 0.63 -4.35
C ASN A 324 5.23 1.70 -3.75
N THR A 325 5.41 2.01 -2.46
CA THR A 325 4.44 2.82 -1.70
C THR A 325 5.03 4.12 -1.15
N SER A 326 6.36 4.31 -1.22
CA SER A 326 7.04 5.50 -0.68
C SER A 326 6.35 6.81 -1.10
N ASP A 327 6.05 7.66 -0.13
CA ASP A 327 5.44 8.98 -0.34
C ASP A 327 6.32 9.93 -1.15
N GLN A 328 7.63 9.67 -1.23
CA GLN A 328 8.56 10.43 -2.09
C GLN A 328 8.10 10.47 -3.56
N PHE A 329 7.44 9.42 -4.05
CA PHE A 329 6.97 9.37 -5.44
C PHE A 329 5.83 10.35 -5.71
N THR A 330 4.98 10.65 -4.72
CA THR A 330 3.83 11.57 -4.86
C THR A 330 4.24 12.98 -5.31
N THR A 331 5.49 13.38 -5.05
CA THR A 331 6.03 14.71 -5.40
C THR A 331 7.32 14.64 -6.22
N TYR A 332 7.65 13.47 -6.76
CA TYR A 332 8.88 13.27 -7.51
C TYR A 332 8.84 14.02 -8.86
N ASP A 333 9.97 14.56 -9.30
CA ASP A 333 10.07 15.21 -10.62
C ASP A 333 10.41 14.15 -11.68
N ASP A 334 9.39 13.40 -12.09
CA ASP A 334 9.50 12.26 -13.01
C ASP A 334 9.23 12.62 -14.49
N SER A 335 9.15 13.91 -14.81
CA SER A 335 8.78 14.40 -16.15
C SER A 335 7.40 13.96 -16.66
N GLY A 336 6.48 13.58 -15.77
CA GLY A 336 5.14 13.07 -16.09
C GLY A 336 5.14 11.65 -16.64
N LEU A 337 6.15 10.85 -16.27
CA LEU A 337 6.40 9.51 -16.82
C LEU A 337 6.53 8.41 -15.76
N TYR A 338 6.22 8.73 -14.51
CA TYR A 338 6.15 7.74 -13.44
C TYR A 338 4.72 7.62 -12.92
N PHE A 339 4.29 6.39 -12.68
CA PHE A 339 2.97 6.06 -12.14
C PHE A 339 3.05 4.85 -11.21
N ARG A 340 2.04 4.66 -10.37
CA ARG A 340 1.89 3.44 -9.57
C ARG A 340 0.45 3.03 -9.38
N THR A 341 0.19 1.72 -9.37
CA THR A 341 -1.13 1.15 -9.01
C THR A 341 -1.19 0.83 -7.52
N ALA A 342 -0.04 0.64 -6.86
CA ALA A 342 0.02 0.58 -5.40
C ALA A 342 -0.38 1.93 -4.78
N PRO A 343 -1.15 1.92 -3.68
CA PRO A 343 -1.47 3.14 -2.96
C PRO A 343 -0.23 3.69 -2.23
N ALA A 344 -0.17 5.01 -2.11
CA ALA A 344 0.88 5.69 -1.36
C ALA A 344 0.83 5.37 0.14
N ASP A 345 2.00 5.39 0.79
CA ASP A 345 2.17 5.24 2.24
C ASP A 345 1.34 6.26 3.02
N THR A 346 1.01 7.41 2.43
CA THR A 346 0.13 8.41 3.03
C THR A 346 -1.28 7.86 3.29
N LEU A 347 -1.81 7.03 2.38
CA LEU A 347 -3.11 6.37 2.53
C LEU A 347 -3.04 5.23 3.54
N GLN A 348 -2.01 4.38 3.47
CA GLN A 348 -1.84 3.27 4.41
C GLN A 348 -1.60 3.75 5.83
N ALA A 349 -0.78 4.79 6.02
CA ALA A 349 -0.53 5.42 7.30
C ALA A 349 -1.80 5.99 7.93
N ARG A 350 -2.76 6.46 7.12
CA ARG A 350 -4.06 6.92 7.61
C ARG A 350 -4.87 5.75 8.15
N ALA A 351 -5.00 4.67 7.37
CA ALA A 351 -5.68 3.45 7.82
C ALA A 351 -5.04 2.85 9.07
N LEU A 352 -3.70 2.83 9.14
CA LEU A 352 -2.96 2.34 10.30
C LEU A 352 -3.17 3.19 11.55
N ALA A 353 -3.11 4.52 11.42
CA ALA A 353 -3.37 5.43 12.54
C ALA A 353 -4.82 5.34 13.03
N ASP A 354 -5.79 5.19 12.13
CA ASP A 354 -7.20 4.97 12.48
C ASP A 354 -7.39 3.66 13.27
N LEU A 355 -6.74 2.58 12.82
CA LEU A 355 -6.73 1.29 13.51
C LEU A 355 -6.14 1.42 14.93
N ILE A 356 -4.96 2.02 15.07
CA ILE A 356 -4.28 2.21 16.36
C ILE A 356 -5.13 3.08 17.31
N GLY A 357 -5.73 4.16 16.80
CA GLY A 357 -6.57 5.07 17.57
C GLY A 357 -7.89 4.44 18.00
N ALA A 358 -8.53 3.66 17.13
CA ALA A 358 -9.78 2.94 17.43
C ALA A 358 -9.62 1.92 18.56
N ASP A 359 -8.43 1.33 18.68
CA ASP A 359 -8.06 0.40 19.76
C ASP A 359 -7.75 1.12 21.09
N GLY A 360 -7.73 2.46 21.09
CA GLY A 360 -7.61 3.29 22.29
C GLY A 360 -6.18 3.48 22.80
N ASN A 361 -5.17 3.27 21.95
CA ASN A 361 -3.75 3.45 22.30
C ASN A 361 -3.39 4.94 22.39
N ASN A 362 -2.66 5.34 23.43
CA ASN A 362 -2.30 6.75 23.66
C ASN A 362 -0.79 7.00 23.61
N THR A 363 0.03 5.97 23.83
CA THR A 363 1.49 6.03 23.64
C THR A 363 1.90 4.97 22.62
N VAL A 364 2.60 5.39 21.56
CA VAL A 364 2.93 4.54 20.42
C VAL A 364 4.44 4.59 20.16
N GLY A 365 5.08 3.42 20.18
CA GLY A 365 6.43 3.23 19.66
C GLY A 365 6.37 2.77 18.19
N ILE A 366 7.19 3.32 17.32
CA ILE A 366 7.29 2.90 15.92
C ILE A 366 8.71 2.43 15.65
N LEU A 367 8.88 1.17 15.28
CA LEU A 367 10.13 0.60 14.78
C LEU A 367 10.05 0.50 13.26
N ALA A 368 10.94 1.19 12.55
CA ALA A 368 10.89 1.25 11.09
C ALA A 368 12.22 0.90 10.42
N ILE A 369 12.16 0.11 9.36
CA ILE A 369 13.32 -0.15 8.50
C ILE A 369 13.89 1.18 7.97
N ASN A 370 15.21 1.34 8.01
CA ASN A 370 15.89 2.55 7.57
C ASN A 370 16.05 2.61 6.04
N ASP A 371 14.94 2.71 5.33
CA ASP A 371 14.87 2.89 3.89
C ASP A 371 13.70 3.83 3.50
N PRO A 372 13.55 4.20 2.21
CA PRO A 372 12.47 5.08 1.77
C PRO A 372 11.05 4.61 2.09
N TYR A 373 10.81 3.29 2.14
CA TYR A 373 9.52 2.73 2.54
C TYR A 373 9.28 2.92 4.04
N GLY A 374 10.17 2.39 4.88
CA GLY A 374 9.98 2.40 6.33
C GLY A 374 9.96 3.80 6.91
N THR A 375 10.86 4.68 6.46
CA THR A 375 10.97 6.05 6.99
C THR A 375 9.79 6.93 6.59
N GLY A 376 9.31 6.81 5.34
CA GLY A 376 8.14 7.55 4.85
C GLY A 376 6.88 7.11 5.60
N LEU A 377 6.61 5.81 5.64
CA LEU A 377 5.42 5.28 6.31
C LEU A 377 5.40 5.58 7.82
N ALA A 378 6.55 5.48 8.50
CA ALA A 378 6.68 5.81 9.92
C ALA A 378 6.36 7.28 10.21
N GLU A 379 6.88 8.20 9.39
CA GLU A 379 6.66 9.64 9.57
C GLU A 379 5.20 10.01 9.29
N ASN A 380 4.60 9.43 8.24
CA ASN A 380 3.17 9.63 7.95
C ASN A 380 2.27 9.09 9.07
N ALA A 381 2.54 7.88 9.58
CA ALA A 381 1.78 7.30 10.69
C ALA A 381 1.91 8.14 11.95
N ARG A 382 3.13 8.60 12.27
CA ARG A 382 3.39 9.51 13.39
C ARG A 382 2.59 10.80 13.26
N ASN A 383 2.60 11.44 12.10
CA ASN A 383 1.90 12.70 11.85
C ASN A 383 0.37 12.54 11.94
N ASN A 384 -0.17 11.43 11.45
CA ASN A 384 -1.61 11.13 11.57
C ASN A 384 -2.02 10.94 13.03
N LEU A 385 -1.28 10.15 13.82
CA LEU A 385 -1.55 9.93 15.24
C LEU A 385 -1.53 11.24 16.05
N ILE A 386 -0.57 12.13 15.77
CA ILE A 386 -0.49 13.46 16.39
C ILE A 386 -1.68 14.33 15.97
N SER A 387 -2.04 14.30 14.68
CA SER A 387 -3.20 15.04 14.17
C SER A 387 -4.51 14.57 14.81
N ASP A 388 -4.61 13.30 15.20
CA ASP A 388 -5.79 12.73 15.86
C ASP A 388 -5.83 13.01 17.37
N GLY A 389 -4.77 13.61 17.93
CA GLY A 389 -4.75 14.16 19.27
C GLY A 389 -3.75 13.53 20.24
N LEU A 390 -2.88 12.62 19.80
CA LEU A 390 -1.74 12.18 20.62
C LEU A 390 -0.70 13.30 20.73
N SER A 391 0.03 13.36 21.85
CA SER A 391 1.11 14.33 22.01
C SER A 391 2.34 13.90 21.20
N GLU A 392 3.15 14.86 20.74
CA GLU A 392 4.42 14.56 20.03
C GLU A 392 5.37 13.67 20.85
N ASP A 393 5.38 13.84 22.17
CA ASP A 393 6.19 13.06 23.12
C ASP A 393 5.66 11.62 23.32
N ASP A 394 4.38 11.38 22.99
CA ASP A 394 3.72 10.08 23.14
C ASP A 394 3.88 9.20 21.88
N VAL A 395 4.46 9.74 20.80
CA VAL A 395 4.71 9.00 19.54
C VAL A 395 6.18 9.04 19.18
N VAL A 396 6.88 7.93 19.44
CA VAL A 396 8.33 7.82 19.30
C VAL A 396 8.70 6.84 18.19
N SER A 397 9.35 7.35 17.14
CA SER A 397 9.85 6.55 16.03
C SER A 397 11.35 6.28 16.16
N ILE A 398 11.75 5.02 15.90
CA ILE A 398 13.13 4.56 15.87
C ILE A 398 13.34 3.83 14.56
N THR A 399 14.40 4.20 13.84
CA THR A 399 14.81 3.49 12.63
C THR A 399 15.83 2.41 12.96
N TYR A 400 15.82 1.32 12.20
CA TYR A 400 16.79 0.22 12.34
C TYR A 400 17.45 -0.14 11.02
N ASP A 401 18.68 -0.65 11.09
CA ASP A 401 19.37 -1.22 9.94
C ASP A 401 18.88 -2.65 9.70
N PRO A 402 18.25 -2.97 8.55
CA PRO A 402 17.77 -4.33 8.28
C PRO A 402 18.91 -5.37 8.27
N GLN A 403 20.15 -4.93 8.04
CA GLN A 403 21.35 -5.77 8.03
C GLN A 403 22.00 -5.91 9.42
N ALA A 404 21.38 -5.37 10.47
CA ALA A 404 21.88 -5.50 11.83
C ALA A 404 21.94 -6.97 12.28
N ALA A 405 23.00 -7.29 13.03
CA ALA A 405 23.21 -8.62 13.59
C ALA A 405 22.12 -9.01 14.62
N ASN A 406 21.58 -8.02 15.33
CA ASN A 406 20.46 -8.12 16.26
C ASN A 406 19.76 -6.75 16.38
N PHE A 407 18.62 -6.73 17.07
CA PHE A 407 17.78 -5.55 17.29
C PHE A 407 17.59 -5.24 18.78
N ASP A 408 18.53 -5.68 19.63
CA ASP A 408 18.40 -5.61 21.09
C ASP A 408 18.29 -4.15 21.59
N SER A 409 18.98 -3.23 20.92
CA SER A 409 18.97 -1.81 21.25
C SER A 409 17.62 -1.16 20.97
N GLU A 410 17.03 -1.47 19.82
CA GLU A 410 15.73 -0.99 19.37
C GLU A 410 14.62 -1.55 20.28
N VAL A 411 14.68 -2.85 20.57
CA VAL A 411 13.77 -3.52 21.52
C VAL A 411 13.88 -2.90 22.92
N GLN A 412 15.09 -2.67 23.43
CA GLN A 412 15.27 -2.06 24.77
C GLN A 412 14.71 -0.63 24.82
N GLN A 413 14.83 0.15 23.75
CA GLN A 413 14.23 1.48 23.70
C GLN A 413 12.70 1.42 23.74
N MET A 414 12.07 0.40 23.15
CA MET A 414 10.63 0.17 23.28
C MET A 414 10.23 -0.24 24.71
N VAL A 415 11.05 -1.06 25.39
CA VAL A 415 10.87 -1.38 26.82
C VAL A 415 10.93 -0.11 27.68
N ASP A 416 11.93 0.74 27.45
CA ASP A 416 12.15 1.97 28.21
C ASP A 416 11.04 3.00 27.96
N LEU A 417 10.50 3.05 26.73
CA LEU A 417 9.35 3.87 26.35
C LEU A 417 8.07 3.43 27.06
N ASN A 418 7.90 2.13 27.33
CA ASN A 418 6.71 1.54 27.94
C ASN A 418 5.39 1.98 27.26
N PRO A 419 5.25 1.79 25.92
CA PRO A 419 4.09 2.28 25.18
C PRO A 419 2.81 1.45 25.45
N ASP A 420 1.68 1.93 24.94
CA ASP A 420 0.44 1.15 24.81
C ASP A 420 0.49 0.26 23.55
N ALA A 421 1.12 0.77 22.48
CA ALA A 421 1.26 0.09 21.21
C ALA A 421 2.67 0.18 20.62
N ILE A 422 3.06 -0.85 19.85
CA ILE A 422 4.28 -0.86 19.04
C ILE A 422 3.90 -1.15 17.59
N VAL A 423 4.34 -0.31 16.67
CA VAL A 423 4.27 -0.55 15.23
C VAL A 423 5.62 -1.09 14.76
N VAL A 424 5.63 -2.17 13.99
CA VAL A 424 6.82 -2.72 13.33
C VAL A 424 6.63 -2.58 11.82
N ILE A 425 7.42 -1.72 11.19
CA ILE A 425 7.45 -1.48 9.75
C ILE A 425 8.73 -2.10 9.20
N GLY A 426 8.60 -3.08 8.33
CA GLY A 426 9.72 -3.85 7.80
C GLY A 426 9.28 -5.10 7.05
N PHE A 427 10.25 -5.98 6.77
CA PHE A 427 10.04 -7.21 6.01
C PHE A 427 10.34 -8.45 6.86
N GLU A 428 11.09 -9.42 6.33
CA GLU A 428 11.44 -10.68 6.98
C GLU A 428 12.11 -10.47 8.35
N GLU A 429 12.95 -9.45 8.49
CA GLU A 429 13.63 -9.14 9.75
C GLU A 429 12.68 -8.74 10.90
N SER A 430 11.42 -8.41 10.59
CA SER A 430 10.38 -8.14 11.58
C SER A 430 10.19 -9.32 12.53
N SER A 431 10.39 -10.57 12.07
CA SER A 431 10.26 -11.76 12.92
C SER A 431 11.25 -11.74 14.09
N ARG A 432 12.50 -11.34 13.84
CA ARG A 432 13.55 -11.20 14.87
C ARG A 432 13.24 -10.08 15.86
N ILE A 433 12.71 -8.96 15.39
CA ILE A 433 12.29 -7.84 16.24
C ILE A 433 11.17 -8.29 17.18
N ILE A 434 10.11 -8.89 16.63
CA ILE A 434 8.94 -9.35 17.40
C ILE A 434 9.32 -10.46 18.39
N GLN A 435 10.22 -11.37 18.02
CA GLN A 435 10.79 -12.35 18.97
C GLN A 435 11.50 -11.66 20.13
N GLY A 436 12.25 -10.59 19.87
CA GLY A 436 12.88 -9.77 20.90
C GLY A 436 11.86 -9.09 21.82
N LEU A 437 10.79 -8.51 21.26
CA LEU A 437 9.69 -7.91 22.02
C LEU A 437 8.98 -8.95 22.90
N ASN A 438 8.68 -10.13 22.36
CA ASN A 438 8.10 -11.26 23.08
C ASN A 438 9.00 -11.70 24.25
N ALA A 439 10.31 -11.81 24.03
CA ALA A 439 11.27 -12.18 25.07
C ALA A 439 11.38 -11.15 26.21
N GLN A 440 11.07 -9.88 25.94
CA GLN A 440 11.00 -8.81 26.95
C GLN A 440 9.60 -8.64 27.56
N GLY A 441 8.61 -9.43 27.12
CA GLY A 441 7.24 -9.36 27.63
C GLY A 441 6.44 -8.15 27.15
N ILE A 442 6.83 -7.55 26.01
CA ILE A 442 6.17 -6.40 25.37
C ILE A 442 5.82 -6.67 23.89
N GLY A 443 5.75 -7.94 23.49
CA GLY A 443 5.28 -8.35 22.17
C GLY A 443 3.82 -8.81 22.19
N PRO A 444 3.26 -9.27 21.06
CA PRO A 444 1.87 -9.71 20.99
C PRO A 444 1.61 -11.00 21.79
N GLN A 445 2.65 -11.77 22.13
CA GLN A 445 2.53 -13.04 22.86
C GLN A 445 1.86 -12.86 24.23
N ARG A 446 0.94 -13.79 24.53
CA ARG A 446 0.23 -13.91 25.81
C ARG A 446 1.01 -14.63 26.90
#